data_AF-A0A7C5P2A2-F1
#
_entry.id   AF-A0A7C5P2A2-F1
#
_cell.length_a   1.000
_cell.length_b   1.000
_cell.length_c   1.000
_cell.angle_alpha   90.00
_cell.angle_beta   90.00
_cell.angle_gamma   90.00
#
_symmetry.space_group_name_H-M   'P 1'
#
loop_
_entity.id
_entity.type
_entity.pdbx_description
1 polymer ?
#
loop_
_entity_poly.entity_id
_entity_poly.type
_entity_poly.pdbx_seq_one_letter_code
_entity_poly.pdbx_strand_id
1 'polypeptide(L)' 'MAKSKSENPAGPGRTSRRIKCACAACTCTVDMDRGYRKGAQVYCCRACAEACTKESCRCEHDGCG' A
#
# COMPACT_ATOMS: atom_id res chain seq x y z
N MET A 1 -26.38 -40.76 -2.08
CA MET A 1 -25.02 -40.31 -2.45
C MET A 1 -25.13 -38.91 -3.05
N ALA A 2 -24.71 -37.85 -2.34
CA ALA A 2 -24.43 -36.55 -2.94
C ALA A 2 -23.43 -35.81 -2.04
N LYS A 3 -22.23 -35.61 -2.58
CA LYS A 3 -21.07 -35.05 -1.88
C LYS A 3 -21.23 -33.54 -1.69
N SER A 4 -20.82 -33.10 -0.51
CA SER A 4 -20.46 -31.75 -0.12
C SER A 4 -19.62 -31.03 -1.18
N LYS A 5 -19.86 -29.72 -1.36
CA LYS A 5 -18.84 -28.69 -1.60
C LYS A 5 -19.47 -27.29 -1.58
N SER A 6 -19.57 -26.72 -0.39
CA SER A 6 -19.58 -25.26 -0.22
C SER A 6 -18.17 -24.77 -0.47
N GLU A 7 -17.90 -24.24 -1.66
CA GLU A 7 -16.64 -23.59 -1.99
C GLU A 7 -16.96 -22.19 -2.50
N ASN A 8 -17.09 -21.22 -1.59
CA ASN A 8 -16.77 -19.84 -1.92
C ASN A 8 -15.39 -19.57 -1.34
N PRO A 9 -14.35 -19.35 -2.17
CA PRO A 9 -12.98 -19.34 -1.71
C PRO A 9 -12.75 -18.07 -0.89
N ALA A 10 -12.73 -18.21 0.43
CA ALA A 10 -11.82 -17.42 1.23
C ALA A 10 -10.39 -17.84 0.80
N GLY A 11 -9.94 -17.31 -0.35
CA GLY A 11 -8.53 -17.37 -0.74
C GLY A 11 -7.69 -16.93 0.44
N PRO A 12 -6.49 -17.52 0.64
CA PRO A 12 -5.75 -17.40 1.88
C PRO A 12 -5.73 -15.94 2.28
N GLY A 13 -6.28 -15.65 3.47
CA GLY A 13 -6.43 -14.31 4.00
C GLY A 13 -5.07 -13.64 3.97
N ARG A 14 -4.73 -13.00 2.85
CA ARG A 14 -3.66 -12.05 2.79
C ARG A 14 -4.22 -10.90 3.58
N THR A 15 -3.92 -10.94 4.86
CA THR A 15 -3.98 -9.78 5.75
C THR A 15 -3.11 -8.77 5.03
N SER A 16 -3.70 -8.00 4.12
CA SER A 16 -3.06 -6.96 3.36
C SER A 16 -2.52 -6.02 4.42
N ARG A 17 -1.22 -6.11 4.69
CA ARG A 17 -0.55 -5.28 5.71
C ARG A 17 -0.42 -3.90 5.09
N ARG A 18 -1.55 -3.20 4.99
CA ARG A 18 -1.62 -1.83 4.52
C ARG A 18 -1.02 -0.97 5.61
N ILE A 19 0.04 -0.28 5.26
CA ILE A 19 0.76 0.64 6.13
C ILE A 19 0.69 2.03 5.52
N LYS A 20 0.81 3.05 6.37
CA LYS A 20 0.89 4.42 5.90
C LYS A 20 2.21 4.63 5.14
N CYS A 21 2.17 5.40 4.05
CA CYS A 21 3.34 5.86 3.34
C CYS A 21 4.30 6.56 4.33
N ALA A 22 5.60 6.28 4.22
CA ALA A 22 6.61 6.88 5.08
C ALA A 22 6.87 8.38 4.80
N CYS A 23 6.41 8.92 3.67
CA CYS A 23 6.49 10.36 3.40
C CYS A 23 5.55 11.12 4.35
N ALA A 24 6.10 12.04 5.14
CA ALA A 24 5.37 12.74 6.21
C ALA A 24 4.22 13.62 5.70
N ALA A 25 4.32 14.14 4.48
CA ALA A 25 3.27 14.92 3.82
C ALA A 25 2.21 14.02 3.14
N CYS A 26 2.47 12.73 2.97
CA CYS A 26 1.56 11.80 2.32
C CYS A 26 0.69 11.08 3.34
N THR A 27 -0.61 10.99 3.05
CA THR A 27 -1.59 10.27 3.87
C THR A 27 -1.99 8.92 3.27
N CYS A 28 -1.46 8.56 2.11
CA CYS A 28 -1.80 7.34 1.41
C CYS A 28 -1.39 6.10 2.20
N THR A 29 -2.27 5.10 2.20
CA THR A 29 -1.97 3.74 2.67
C THR A 29 -1.58 2.85 1.50
N VAL A 30 -0.50 2.10 1.67
CA VAL A 30 0.03 1.16 0.67
C VAL A 30 0.25 -0.20 1.31
N ASP A 31 0.07 -1.26 0.53
CA ASP A 31 0.39 -2.62 1.00
C ASP A 31 1.91 -2.74 1.21
N MET A 32 2.34 -3.24 2.38
CA MET A 32 3.76 -3.40 2.70
C MET A 32 4.49 -4.28 1.66
N ASP A 33 3.77 -5.20 1.03
CA ASP A 33 4.28 -6.12 0.01
C ASP A 33 4.36 -5.47 -1.39
N ARG A 34 3.49 -4.50 -1.69
CA ARG A 34 3.40 -3.84 -3.00
C ARG A 34 4.00 -2.43 -3.04
N GLY A 35 4.27 -1.85 -1.87
CA GLY A 35 4.80 -0.50 -1.75
C GLY A 35 6.26 -0.42 -2.16
N TYR A 36 6.65 0.77 -2.60
CA TYR A 36 8.03 1.05 -2.97
C TYR A 36 8.89 1.12 -1.70
N ARG A 37 9.83 0.18 -1.53
CA ARG A 37 10.70 0.13 -0.36
C ARG A 37 12.01 0.85 -0.64
N LYS A 38 12.39 1.81 0.21
CA LYS A 38 13.67 2.50 0.17
C LYS A 38 14.32 2.42 1.55
N GLY A 39 15.29 1.52 1.70
CA GLY A 39 15.86 1.16 3.00
C GLY A 39 14.83 0.50 3.91
N ALA A 40 14.64 1.01 5.12
CA ALA A 40 13.66 0.53 6.09
C ALA A 40 12.25 1.13 5.93
N GLN A 41 12.08 2.06 4.99
CA GLN A 41 10.84 2.80 4.81
C GLN A 41 10.08 2.30 3.58
N VAL A 42 8.74 2.28 3.68
CA VAL A 42 7.84 1.89 2.58
C VAL A 42 7.02 3.10 2.16
N TYR A 43 6.97 3.33 0.86
CA TYR A 43 6.30 4.47 0.24
C TYR A 43 5.21 3.99 -0.70
N CYS A 44 4.17 4.81 -0.88
CA CYS A 44 3.10 4.51 -1.84
C CYS A 44 3.61 4.49 -3.28
N CYS A 45 4.59 5.34 -3.60
CA CYS A 45 5.23 5.39 -4.91
C CYS A 45 6.68 5.87 -4.84
N ARG A 46 7.38 5.79 -5.97
CA ARG A 46 8.76 6.23 -6.13
C ARG A 46 8.93 7.74 -5.89
N ALA A 47 7.96 8.54 -6.31
CA ALA A 47 7.97 9.98 -6.05
C ALA A 47 7.99 10.29 -4.55
N CYS A 48 7.22 9.56 -3.72
CA CYS A 48 7.28 9.72 -2.27
C CYS A 48 8.61 9.29 -1.65
N ALA A 49 9.31 8.35 -2.27
CA ALA A 49 10.61 7.86 -1.78
C ALA A 49 11.79 8.76 -2.20
N GLU A 50 11.69 9.45 -3.34
CA GLU A 50 12.81 10.20 -3.93
C GLU A 50 12.58 11.71 -4.03
N ALA A 51 11.35 12.15 -4.28
CA ALA A 51 11.02 13.52 -4.67
C ALA A 51 9.97 14.22 -3.78
N CYS A 52 9.45 13.55 -2.74
CA CYS A 52 8.57 14.17 -1.74
C CYS A 52 9.40 15.07 -0.81
N THR A 53 9.31 16.39 -1.01
CA THR A 53 9.72 17.39 -0.01
C THR A 53 8.50 17.83 0.81
N LYS A 54 8.72 18.31 2.04
CA LYS A 54 7.64 18.74 2.96
C LYS A 54 6.69 19.78 2.35
N GLU A 55 7.16 20.53 1.35
CA GLU A 55 6.43 21.67 0.78
C GLU A 55 5.63 21.29 -0.48
N SER A 56 5.97 20.19 -1.15
CA SER A 56 5.29 19.78 -2.39
C SER A 56 5.39 18.26 -2.58
N CYS A 57 4.65 17.52 -1.75
CA CYS A 57 4.45 16.10 -2.02
C CYS A 57 3.26 15.92 -2.95
N ARG A 58 3.53 15.68 -4.23
CA ARG A 58 2.53 15.12 -5.15
C ARG A 58 2.86 13.67 -5.41
N CYS A 59 2.09 12.78 -4.81
CA CYS A 59 2.10 11.39 -5.21
C CYS A 59 1.12 11.17 -6.37
N GLU A 60 1.27 10.05 -7.08
CA GLU A 60 0.43 9.69 -8.23
C GLU A 60 -1.00 9.25 -7.84
N HIS A 61 -1.32 9.26 -6.55
CA HIS A 61 -2.66 8.99 -6.05
C HIS A 61 -3.49 10.28 -6.01
N ASP A 62 -4.70 10.18 -6.55
CA ASP A 62 -5.70 11.25 -6.51
C ASP A 62 -6.08 11.58 -5.05
N GLY A 63 -6.02 12.86 -4.67
CA GLY A 63 -6.29 13.32 -3.30
C GLY A 63 -5.10 13.25 -2.33
N CYS A 64 -3.89 13.00 -2.83
CA CYS A 64 -2.66 13.05 -2.05
C CYS A 64 -2.12 14.48 -1.94
N GLY A 65 -2.37 15.14 -0.80
CA GLY A 65 -1.93 16.50 -0.48
C GLY A 65 -2.32 16.90 0.94
#